data_AF-A0A523Z939-F1
#
_entry.id   AF-A0A523Z939-F1
#
_cell.length_a   1.000
_cell.length_b   1.000
_cell.length_c   1.000
_cell.angle_alpha   90.00
_cell.angle_beta   90.00
_cell.angle_gamma   90.00
#
_symmetry.space_group_name_H-M   'P 1'
#
loop_
_entity.id
_entity.type
_entity.pdbx_description
1 polymer ?
#
loop_
_entity_poly.entity_id
_entity_poly.type
_entity_poly.pdbx_seq_one_letter_code
_entity_poly.pdbx_strand_id
1 'polypeptide(L)'
;MKEVTCNKCGKVHFTMTLKEVEKEIKSFGLMYEKLSAEQKLKYYGNKPVTMETYTHCYFCGNAHSNFRPSLEQDAPIGVTICGILDNE
;
A
#
# COMPACT_ATOMS: atom_id res chain seq x y z
N MET A 1 -3.26 -9.14 -10.95
CA MET A 1 -3.37 -7.87 -10.21
C MET A 1 -4.74 -7.30 -10.50
N LYS A 2 -5.58 -7.12 -9.47
CA LYS A 2 -6.94 -6.56 -9.60
C LYS A 2 -6.96 -5.17 -8.95
N GLU A 3 -7.80 -4.27 -9.43
CA GLU A 3 -8.01 -2.97 -8.80
C GLU A 3 -9.20 -3.02 -7.84
N VAL A 4 -9.00 -2.48 -6.64
CA VAL A 4 -10.01 -2.43 -5.59
C VAL A 4 -10.15 -1.02 -5.03
N THR A 5 -11.36 -0.63 -4.70
CA THR A 5 -11.70 0.68 -4.14
C THR A 5 -12.10 0.53 -2.69
N CYS A 6 -11.51 1.37 -1.83
CA CYS A 6 -11.84 1.39 -0.41
C CYS A 6 -13.27 1.90 -0.20
N ASN A 7 -14.13 1.11 0.46
CA ASN A 7 -15.53 1.50 0.71
C ASN A 7 -15.66 2.71 1.67
N LYS A 8 -14.61 3.00 2.46
CA LYS A 8 -14.62 4.11 3.42
C LYS A 8 -14.25 5.46 2.79
N CYS A 9 -13.23 5.51 1.93
CA CYS A 9 -12.69 6.77 1.43
C CYS A 9 -12.66 6.89 -0.10
N GLY A 10 -13.06 5.85 -0.84
CA GLY A 10 -13.11 5.87 -2.31
C GLY A 10 -11.75 5.83 -3.00
N LYS A 11 -10.64 5.65 -2.27
CA LYS A 11 -9.32 5.51 -2.89
C LYS A 11 -9.17 4.15 -3.56
N VAL A 12 -8.60 4.17 -4.76
CA VAL A 12 -8.25 2.99 -5.54
C VAL A 12 -6.88 2.47 -5.16
N HIS A 13 -6.78 1.15 -5.08
CA HIS A 13 -5.60 0.36 -4.78
C HIS A 13 -5.50 -0.79 -5.76
N PHE A 14 -4.31 -1.39 -5.91
CA PHE A 14 -4.16 -2.66 -6.61
C PHE A 14 -3.87 -3.79 -5.61
N THR A 15 -4.41 -4.97 -5.85
CA THR A 15 -4.21 -6.12 -4.96
C THR A 15 -2.84 -6.77 -5.17
N MET A 16 -2.26 -7.23 -4.06
CA MET A 16 -1.00 -7.95 -3.99
C MET A 16 -1.19 -9.23 -3.19
N THR A 17 -0.61 -10.33 -3.66
CA THR A 17 -0.56 -11.58 -2.89
C THR A 17 0.35 -11.44 -1.67
N LEU A 18 0.16 -12.30 -0.67
CA LEU A 18 1.03 -12.35 0.51
C LEU A 18 2.51 -12.45 0.12
N LYS A 19 2.85 -13.30 -0.85
CA LYS A 19 4.22 -13.50 -1.34
C LYS A 19 4.80 -12.24 -1.99
N GLU A 20 3.99 -11.47 -2.71
CA GLU A 20 4.41 -10.20 -3.29
C GLU A 20 4.65 -9.15 -2.21
N VAL A 21 3.75 -9.05 -1.22
CA VAL A 21 3.90 -8.15 -0.07
C VAL A 21 5.16 -8.47 0.73
N GLU A 22 5.42 -9.75 1.04
CA GLU A 22 6.63 -10.18 1.73
C GLU A 22 7.91 -9.82 0.94
N LYS A 23 7.87 -10.00 -0.38
CA LYS A 23 8.98 -9.65 -1.27
C LYS A 23 9.23 -8.14 -1.28
N GLU A 24 8.18 -7.32 -1.34
CA GLU A 24 8.27 -5.86 -1.29
C GLU A 24 8.82 -5.38 0.05
N ILE A 25 8.27 -5.86 1.17
CA ILE A 25 8.75 -5.52 2.52
C ILE A 25 10.24 -5.86 2.66
N LYS A 26 10.66 -7.04 2.21
CA LYS A 26 12.07 -7.45 2.24
C LYS A 26 12.94 -6.53 1.37
N SER A 27 12.51 -6.26 0.14
CA SER A 27 13.25 -5.41 -0.80
C SER A 27 13.39 -3.98 -0.29
N PHE A 28 12.29 -3.42 0.23
CA PHE A 28 12.27 -2.11 0.86
C PHE A 28 13.15 -2.10 2.10
N GLY A 29 13.07 -3.10 2.98
CA GLY A 29 13.89 -3.22 4.18
C GLY A 29 15.39 -3.16 3.88
N LEU A 30 15.84 -3.94 2.88
CA LEU A 30 17.24 -3.94 2.43
C LEU A 30 17.71 -2.58 1.88
N MET A 31 16.82 -1.83 1.24
CA MET A 31 17.12 -0.46 0.78
C MET A 31 17.13 0.51 1.96
N TYR A 32 16.11 0.43 2.83
CA TYR A 32 15.91 1.29 3.97
C TYR A 32 17.07 1.19 4.96
N GLU A 33 17.58 0.00 5.21
CA GLU A 33 18.75 -0.23 6.08
C GLU A 33 19.99 0.53 5.64
N LYS A 34 20.18 0.71 4.33
CA LYS A 34 21.34 1.42 3.75
C LYS A 34 21.24 2.94 3.86
N LEU A 35 20.08 3.48 4.24
CA LEU A 35 19.88 4.92 4.41
C LEU A 35 20.49 5.40 5.74
N SER A 36 21.04 6.62 5.72
CA SER A 36 21.44 7.30 6.94
C SER A 36 20.22 7.63 7.83
N ALA A 37 20.44 7.89 9.11
CA ALA A 37 19.37 8.29 10.03
C ALA A 37 18.63 9.55 9.54
N GLU A 38 19.37 10.51 8.98
CA GLU A 38 18.80 11.73 8.39
C GLU A 38 17.90 11.41 7.19
N GLN A 39 18.34 10.53 6.28
CA GLN A 39 17.54 10.11 5.12
C GLN A 39 16.28 9.34 5.54
N LYS A 40 16.38 8.43 6.52
CA LYS A 40 15.24 7.70 7.08
C LYS A 40 14.19 8.65 7.66
N LEU A 41 14.63 9.64 8.43
CA LEU A 41 13.75 10.66 8.99
C LEU A 41 13.13 11.54 7.90
N LYS A 42 13.96 12.08 6.98
CA LYS A 42 13.54 13.04 5.95
C LYS A 42 12.54 12.47 4.95
N TYR A 43 12.76 11.25 4.48
CA TYR A 43 11.96 10.67 3.38
C TYR A 43 10.82 9.78 3.87
N TYR A 44 10.98 9.15 5.03
CA TYR A 44 10.07 8.11 5.52
C TYR A 44 9.57 8.38 6.94
N GLY A 45 9.92 9.50 7.56
CA GLY A 45 9.51 9.82 8.94
C GLY A 45 10.02 8.81 9.96
N ASN A 46 11.13 8.12 9.65
CA ASN A 46 11.67 7.00 10.40
C ASN A 46 10.71 5.80 10.55
N LYS A 47 9.75 5.65 9.63
CA LYS A 47 8.79 4.53 9.61
C LYS A 47 9.16 3.54 8.50
N PRO A 48 9.63 2.33 8.83
CA PRO A 48 9.79 1.29 7.82
C PRO A 48 8.42 0.82 7.33
N VAL A 49 8.38 0.27 6.11
CA VAL A 49 7.21 -0.42 5.58
C VAL A 49 7.05 -1.76 6.31
N THR A 50 5.82 -2.07 6.73
CA THR A 50 5.46 -3.30 7.45
C THR A 50 4.27 -4.00 6.79
N MET A 51 3.95 -5.22 7.20
CA MET A 51 2.74 -5.93 6.73
C MET A 51 1.47 -5.11 6.97
N GLU A 52 1.40 -4.39 8.09
CA GLU A 52 0.27 -3.52 8.43
C GLU A 52 0.02 -2.43 7.38
N THR A 53 1.07 -1.98 6.67
CA THR A 53 0.98 -1.01 5.58
C THR A 53 0.14 -1.53 4.42
N TYR A 54 0.11 -2.85 4.22
CA TYR A 54 -0.63 -3.50 3.14
C TYR A 54 -1.97 -4.07 3.60
N THR A 55 -2.22 -4.23 4.91
CA THR A 55 -3.51 -4.69 5.42
C THR A 55 -4.51 -3.56 5.70
N HIS A 56 -4.11 -2.31 5.46
CA HIS A 56 -4.96 -1.14 5.64
C HIS A 56 -4.84 -0.18 4.45
N CYS A 57 -5.94 0.54 4.17
CA CYS A 57 -5.94 1.65 3.23
C CYS A 57 -4.90 2.68 3.66
N TYR A 58 -3.87 2.88 2.82
CA TYR A 58 -2.82 3.88 3.04
C TYR A 58 -3.35 5.28 3.37
N PHE A 59 -4.54 5.64 2.86
CA PHE A 59 -5.11 6.98 3.05
C PHE A 59 -5.97 7.11 4.32
N CYS A 60 -6.83 6.15 4.63
CA CYS A 60 -7.83 6.30 5.69
C CYS A 60 -7.76 5.24 6.81
N GLY A 61 -6.80 4.31 6.72
CA GLY A 61 -6.59 3.24 7.69
C GLY A 61 -7.70 2.18 7.72
N ASN A 62 -8.62 2.14 6.75
CA ASN A 62 -9.65 1.09 6.69
C ASN A 62 -9.01 -0.27 6.41
N ALA A 63 -9.47 -1.33 7.08
CA ALA A 63 -8.95 -2.67 6.84
C ALA A 63 -9.13 -3.09 5.38
N HIS A 64 -8.15 -3.83 4.84
CA HIS A 64 -8.17 -4.32 3.46
C HIS A 64 -9.39 -5.18 3.17
N SER A 65 -9.98 -5.84 4.17
CA SER A 65 -11.23 -6.61 4.10
C SER A 65 -12.47 -5.81 3.68
N ASN A 66 -12.44 -4.48 3.75
CA ASN A 66 -13.58 -3.62 3.43
C ASN A 66 -13.35 -2.80 2.14
N PHE A 67 -13.16 -3.54 1.05
CA PHE A 67 -12.91 -3.02 -0.29
C PHE A 67 -13.85 -3.69 -1.29
N ARG A 68 -14.14 -3.00 -2.40
CA ARG A 68 -14.93 -3.53 -3.52
C ARG A 68 -14.10 -3.53 -4.81
N PRO A 69 -14.47 -4.29 -5.85
CA PRO A 69 -13.89 -4.10 -7.18
C PRO A 69 -14.01 -2.63 -7.64
N SER A 70 -12.95 -2.11 -8.25
CA SER A 70 -12.95 -0.75 -8.80
C SER A 70 -13.80 -0.65 -10.07
N LEU A 71 -14.38 0.53 -10.27
CA LEU A 71 -15.04 0.99 -11.49
C LEU A 71 -14.14 2.00 -12.21
N GLU A 72 -14.37 2.19 -13.51
CA GLU A 72 -13.60 3.11 -14.34
C GLU A 72 -13.58 4.55 -13.76
N GLN A 73 -14.68 5.00 -13.16
CA GLN A 73 -14.77 6.34 -12.57
C GLN A 73 -14.13 6.50 -11.18
N ASP A 74 -13.65 5.43 -10.54
CA ASP A 74 -13.16 5.51 -9.15
C ASP A 74 -11.77 6.17 -9.05
N ALA A 75 -10.95 6.06 -10.10
CA ALA A 75 -9.63 6.66 -10.18
C ALA A 75 -9.57 7.73 -11.28
N PRO A 76 -9.32 9.01 -10.94
CA PRO A 76 -8.98 10.01 -11.95
C PRO A 76 -7.71 9.63 -12.70
N ILE A 77 -7.61 10.02 -13.97
CA ILE A 77 -6.40 9.81 -14.76
C ILE A 77 -5.21 10.52 -14.11
N GLY A 78 -4.07 9.82 -14.04
CA GLY A 78 -2.81 10.37 -13.54
C GLY A 78 -2.61 10.27 -12.02
N VAL A 79 -3.47 9.56 -11.29
CA VAL A 79 -3.26 9.31 -9.85
C VAL A 79 -2.34 8.11 -9.60
N THR A 80 -1.54 8.19 -8.54
CA THR A 80 -0.82 7.03 -8.02
C THR A 80 -1.76 6.19 -7.16
N ILE A 81 -1.81 4.88 -7.42
CA ILE A 81 -2.52 3.89 -6.62
C ILE A 81 -1.53 3.07 -5.81
N CYS A 82 -1.88 2.74 -4.56
CA CYS A 82 -1.01 1.98 -3.66
C CYS A 82 -1.39 0.50 -3.64
N GLY A 83 -0.41 -0.37 -3.41
CA GLY A 83 -0.65 -1.80 -3.22
C GLY A 83 -1.40 -2.07 -1.91
N ILE A 84 -2.27 -3.08 -1.92
CA ILE A 84 -2.96 -3.59 -0.73
C ILE A 84 -3.00 -5.12 -0.78
N LEU A 85 -2.93 -5.77 0.37
CA LEU A 85 -2.98 -7.24 0.48
C LEU A 85 -4.34 -7.73 -0.02
N ASP A 86 -4.31 -8.73 -0.89
CA ASP A 86 -5.51 -9.39 -1.39
C ASP A 86 -6.28 -10.09 -0.24
N ASN A 87 -7.61 -10.12 -0.32
CA ASN A 87 -8.45 -10.81 0.68
C ASN A 87 -8.90 -12.20 0.24
N GLU A 88 -8.56 -12.62 -0.98
CA GLU A 88 -8.90 -13.93 -1.53
C GLU A 88 -8.03 -15.05 -0.96
#